data_AF-A0A564S5Z0-F1
#
_entry.id   AF-A0A564S5Z0-F1
#
_cell.length_a   1.000
_cell.length_b   1.000
_cell.length_c   1.000
_cell.angle_alpha   90.00
_cell.angle_beta   90.00
_cell.angle_gamma   90.00
#
_symmetry.space_group_name_H-M   'P 1'
#
loop_
_entity.id
_entity.type
_entity.pdbx_description
1 polymer ?
#
loop_
_entity_poly.entity_id
_entity_poly.type
_entity_poly.pdbx_seq_one_letter_code
_entity_poly.pdbx_strand_id
1 'polypeptide(L)'
;MKDNLFPGLSDRFTGWIPDEVSIKGDTNADDLLEVNKAYDEQRSHFDHVKDYIPDYVNPSPEDNNKLSSNNTQILNVVMQKTATWMSKGGIDGEWDAYCKQLDSLGLQENVKIWQKWYDTYTK
;
A
#
# COMPACT_ATOMS: atom_id res chain seq x y z
N MET A 1 12.14 -32.79 15.00
CA MET A 1 11.14 -32.01 15.75
C MET A 1 11.32 -32.34 17.22
N LYS A 2 12.19 -31.61 17.92
CA LYS A 2 12.33 -31.69 19.37
C LYS A 2 11.69 -30.44 19.94
N ASP A 3 10.73 -30.69 20.81
CA ASP A 3 10.05 -29.79 21.71
C ASP A 3 9.07 -28.82 21.04
N ASN A 4 7.79 -29.12 21.27
CA ASN A 4 6.57 -28.45 20.80
C ASN A 4 6.43 -27.04 21.43
N LEU A 5 7.47 -26.21 21.31
CA LEU A 5 7.64 -24.91 21.96
C LEU A 5 7.09 -23.74 21.13
N PHE A 6 6.48 -24.01 19.98
CA PHE A 6 5.84 -22.98 19.16
C PHE A 6 4.54 -22.52 19.83
N PRO A 7 4.43 -21.26 20.27
CA PRO A 7 3.21 -20.72 20.84
C PRO A 7 2.14 -20.65 19.74
N GLY A 8 1.21 -21.61 19.73
CA GLY A 8 0.13 -21.68 18.76
C GLY A 8 -0.99 -20.68 19.03
N LEU A 9 -0.73 -19.40 18.77
CA LEU A 9 -1.76 -18.36 18.71
C LEU A 9 -2.27 -18.26 17.26
N SER A 10 -3.29 -19.05 16.93
CA SER A 10 -3.84 -19.06 15.57
C SER A 10 -4.66 -17.81 15.26
N ASP A 11 -4.96 -17.60 13.97
CA ASP A 11 -5.67 -16.46 13.35
C ASP A 11 -6.97 -15.97 14.03
N ARG A 12 -7.48 -16.69 15.04
CA ARG A 12 -8.71 -16.36 15.77
C ARG A 12 -8.55 -16.45 17.28
N PHE A 13 -7.36 -16.13 17.81
CA PHE A 13 -7.21 -15.98 19.25
C PHE A 13 -8.13 -14.87 19.77
N THR A 14 -9.23 -15.27 20.40
CA THR A 14 -10.16 -14.35 21.05
C THR A 14 -9.73 -14.15 22.50
N GLY A 15 -8.68 -13.37 22.71
CA GLY A 15 -8.16 -13.04 24.03
C GLY A 15 -7.28 -11.81 23.99
N TRP A 16 -6.99 -11.25 25.18
CA TRP A 16 -6.08 -10.13 25.34
C TRP A 16 -4.73 -10.65 25.84
N ILE A 17 -3.65 -10.24 25.18
CA ILE A 17 -2.28 -10.47 25.64
C ILE A 17 -1.81 -9.14 26.24
N PRO A 18 -1.41 -9.11 27.52
CA PRO A 18 -0.85 -7.91 28.13
C PRO A 18 0.40 -7.41 27.41
N ASP A 19 0.58 -6.09 27.33
CA ASP A 19 1.73 -5.45 26.66
C ASP A 19 3.07 -5.86 27.29
N GLU A 20 3.07 -6.19 28.59
CA GLU A 20 4.26 -6.64 29.32
C GLU A 20 4.69 -8.09 28.98
N VAL A 21 3.88 -8.85 28.24
CA VAL A 21 4.18 -10.25 27.90
C VAL A 21 5.08 -10.33 26.66
N SER A 22 6.23 -10.99 26.80
CA SER A 22 7.09 -11.37 25.68
C SER A 22 6.85 -12.83 25.30
N ILE A 23 6.46 -13.06 24.05
CA ILE A 23 6.28 -14.39 23.47
C ILE A 23 7.62 -14.85 22.89
N LYS A 24 8.08 -16.04 23.26
CA LYS A 24 9.33 -16.64 22.77
C LYS A 24 9.03 -17.86 21.91
N GLY A 25 9.80 -18.06 20.84
CA GLY A 25 9.66 -19.21 19.96
C GLY A 25 8.57 -19.08 18.89
N ASP A 26 8.03 -17.87 18.69
CA ASP A 26 7.20 -17.54 17.52
C ASP A 26 8.11 -17.28 16.31
N THR A 27 8.56 -18.38 15.71
CA THR A 27 9.43 -18.33 14.53
C THR A 27 8.76 -17.61 13.36
N ASN A 28 7.43 -17.61 13.27
CA ASN A 28 6.72 -16.92 12.19
C ASN A 28 6.82 -15.40 12.37
N ALA A 29 6.61 -14.89 13.59
CA ALA A 29 6.81 -13.47 13.88
C ALA A 29 8.28 -13.06 13.69
N ASP A 30 9.23 -13.89 14.14
CA ASP A 30 10.66 -13.62 13.97
C ASP A 30 11.06 -13.54 12.48
N ASP A 31 10.62 -14.49 11.66
CA ASP A 31 10.86 -14.51 10.21
C ASP A 31 10.24 -13.28 9.52
N LEU A 32 9.01 -12.93 9.90
CA LEU A 32 8.34 -11.73 9.38
C LEU A 32 9.10 -10.46 9.78
N LEU A 33 9.55 -10.34 11.03
CA LEU A 33 10.35 -9.22 11.50
C LEU A 33 11.68 -9.12 10.75
N GLU A 34 12.35 -10.25 10.48
CA GLU A 34 13.60 -10.27 9.72
C GLU A 34 13.41 -9.75 8.29
N VAL A 35 12.42 -10.26 7.56
CA VAL A 35 12.09 -9.79 6.20
C VAL A 35 11.68 -8.32 6.23
N ASN A 36 10.99 -7.89 7.28
CA ASN A 36 10.51 -6.54 7.44
C ASN A 36 11.60 -5.48 7.66
N LYS A 37 12.79 -5.86 8.16
CA LYS A 37 13.91 -4.93 8.41
C LYS A 37 14.34 -4.17 7.16
N ALA A 38 14.21 -4.78 5.98
CA ALA A 38 14.51 -4.13 4.71
C ALA A 38 13.63 -2.89 4.44
N TYR A 39 12.53 -2.73 5.18
CA TYR A 39 11.57 -1.65 5.05
C TYR A 39 11.56 -0.67 6.24
N ASP A 40 12.47 -0.81 7.21
CA ASP A 40 12.43 -0.02 8.46
C ASP A 40 12.60 1.49 8.18
N GLU A 41 13.49 1.85 7.26
CA GLU A 41 13.69 3.25 6.84
C GLU A 41 12.40 3.83 6.25
N GLN A 42 11.80 3.12 5.29
CA GLN A 42 10.57 3.55 4.62
C GLN A 42 9.41 3.64 5.62
N ARG A 43 9.30 2.70 6.56
CA ARG A 43 8.28 2.74 7.62
C ARG A 43 8.48 3.90 8.59
N SER A 44 9.72 4.30 8.86
CA SER A 44 9.99 5.47 9.72
C SER A 44 9.47 6.79 9.12
N HIS A 45 9.24 6.82 7.81
CA HIS A 45 8.67 7.96 7.09
C HIS A 45 7.15 7.89 6.92
N PHE A 46 6.49 6.84 7.42
CA PHE A 46 5.05 6.64 7.27
C PHE A 46 4.29 7.03 8.55
N ASP A 47 3.50 8.09 8.49
CA ASP A 47 2.52 8.48 9.51
C ASP A 47 1.22 7.69 9.28
N HIS A 48 0.98 6.65 10.08
CA HIS A 48 -0.19 5.78 9.97
C HIS A 48 -1.54 6.48 10.20
N VAL A 49 -1.55 7.76 10.60
CA VAL A 49 -2.75 8.58 10.72
C VAL A 49 -2.93 9.48 9.49
N LYS A 50 -1.84 9.98 8.91
CA LYS A 50 -1.91 11.02 7.85
C LYS A 50 -1.63 10.51 6.44
N ASP A 51 -0.80 9.49 6.28
CA ASP A 51 -0.27 9.06 4.98
C ASP A 51 -1.15 8.02 4.27
N TYR A 52 -2.45 7.99 4.58
CA TYR A 52 -3.44 7.17 3.90
C TYR A 52 -4.74 7.93 3.67
N ILE A 53 -5.51 7.53 2.65
CA ILE A 53 -6.87 8.01 2.44
C ILE A 53 -7.81 7.13 3.28
N PRO A 54 -8.53 7.67 4.28
CA PRO A 54 -9.46 6.86 5.06
C PRO A 54 -10.61 6.30 4.22
N ASP A 55 -11.07 5.09 4.55
CA ASP A 55 -12.15 4.39 3.84
C ASP A 55 -13.47 5.18 3.78
N TYR A 56 -13.67 6.12 4.71
CA TYR A 56 -14.86 6.97 4.76
C TYR A 56 -14.80 8.19 3.81
N VAL A 57 -13.66 8.44 3.15
CA VAL A 57 -13.53 9.51 2.16
C VAL A 57 -14.28 9.12 0.88
N ASN A 58 -15.35 9.84 0.58
CA ASN A 58 -16.21 9.52 -0.56
C ASN A 58 -16.37 10.73 -1.51
N PRO A 59 -15.76 10.69 -2.72
CA PRO A 59 -15.94 11.73 -3.72
C PRO A 59 -17.40 11.90 -4.18
N SER A 60 -17.71 13.06 -4.78
CA SER A 60 -19.01 13.27 -5.41
C SER A 60 -19.22 12.32 -6.60
N PRO A 61 -20.47 12.09 -7.05
CA PRO A 61 -20.72 11.29 -8.25
C PRO A 61 -19.99 11.80 -9.50
N GLU A 62 -19.88 13.12 -9.66
CA GLU A 62 -19.15 13.74 -10.77
C GLU A 62 -17.66 13.43 -10.72
N ASP A 63 -17.04 13.63 -9.55
CA ASP A 63 -15.61 13.35 -9.35
C ASP A 63 -15.33 11.85 -9.48
N ASN A 64 -16.21 10.98 -9.00
CA ASN A 64 -16.10 9.52 -9.16
C ASN A 64 -16.17 9.09 -10.63
N ASN A 65 -17.04 9.70 -11.44
CA ASN A 65 -17.09 9.42 -12.88
C ASN A 65 -15.77 9.80 -13.56
N LYS A 66 -15.17 10.93 -13.17
CA LYS A 66 -13.88 11.38 -13.69
C LYS A 66 -12.74 10.45 -13.29
N LEU A 67 -12.67 10.11 -11.99
CA LEU A 67 -11.70 9.13 -11.47
C LEU A 67 -11.80 7.80 -12.24
N SER A 68 -13.01 7.27 -12.43
CA SER A 68 -13.25 6.01 -13.15
C SER A 68 -12.78 6.06 -14.61
N SER A 69 -13.09 7.15 -15.32
CA SER A 69 -12.70 7.34 -16.72
C SER A 69 -11.17 7.42 -16.89
N ASN A 70 -10.50 8.22 -16.05
CA ASN A 70 -9.05 8.35 -16.05
C ASN A 70 -8.38 7.04 -15.65
N ASN A 71 -8.86 6.38 -14.57
CA ASN A 71 -8.31 5.12 -14.08
C ASN A 71 -8.38 4.00 -15.12
N THR A 72 -9.44 3.93 -15.92
CA THR A 72 -9.55 2.93 -17.00
C THR A 72 -8.37 3.03 -17.97
N GLN A 73 -8.00 4.25 -18.36
CA GLN A 73 -6.91 4.48 -19.29
C GLN A 73 -5.54 4.26 -18.62
N ILE A 74 -5.38 4.78 -17.40
CA ILE A 74 -4.16 4.63 -16.59
C ILE A 74 -3.85 3.15 -16.37
N LEU A 75 -4.83 2.35 -15.94
CA LEU A 75 -4.63 0.94 -15.61
C LEU A 75 -4.19 0.11 -16.81
N ASN A 76 -4.66 0.42 -18.02
CA ASN A 76 -4.18 -0.26 -19.23
C ASN A 76 -2.66 -0.11 -19.41
N VAL A 77 -2.13 1.09 -19.17
CA VAL A 77 -0.68 1.37 -19.27
C VAL A 77 0.07 0.76 -18.09
N VAL A 78 -0.41 0.99 -16.86
CA VAL A 78 0.22 0.51 -15.63
C VAL A 78 0.39 -1.00 -15.65
N MET A 79 -0.66 -1.75 -15.97
CA MET A 79 -0.61 -3.22 -16.00
C MET A 79 0.41 -3.74 -17.01
N GLN A 80 0.41 -3.19 -18.24
CA GLN A 80 1.33 -3.62 -19.29
C GLN A 80 2.80 -3.31 -18.96
N LYS A 81 3.08 -2.09 -18.49
CA LYS A 81 4.44 -1.67 -18.16
C LYS A 81 4.99 -2.42 -16.96
N THR A 82 4.19 -2.54 -15.89
CA THR A 82 4.57 -3.29 -14.69
C THR A 82 4.89 -4.74 -15.02
N ALA A 83 4.03 -5.43 -15.76
CA ALA A 83 4.27 -6.82 -16.17
C ALA A 83 5.56 -6.96 -17.00
N THR A 84 5.83 -6.00 -17.89
CA THR A 84 7.04 -5.97 -18.72
C THR A 84 8.29 -5.81 -17.85
N TRP A 85 8.30 -4.82 -16.95
CA TRP A 85 9.46 -4.53 -16.11
C TRP A 85 9.74 -5.65 -15.10
N MET A 86 8.70 -6.24 -14.51
CA MET A 86 8.86 -7.40 -13.62
C MET A 86 9.46 -8.60 -14.35
N SER A 87 9.12 -8.81 -15.62
CA SER A 87 9.55 -10.00 -16.37
C SER A 87 10.88 -9.80 -17.10
N LYS A 88 11.18 -8.58 -17.54
CA LYS A 88 12.26 -8.28 -18.49
C LYS A 88 13.18 -7.15 -18.06
N GLY A 89 12.89 -6.47 -16.95
CA GLY A 89 13.61 -5.25 -16.55
C GLY A 89 13.35 -4.07 -17.50
N GLY A 90 14.22 -3.07 -17.44
CA GLY A 90 14.19 -1.90 -18.34
C GLY A 90 13.46 -0.66 -17.80
N ILE A 91 13.01 -0.69 -16.53
CA ILE A 91 12.27 0.42 -15.92
C ILE A 91 13.06 1.74 -15.93
N ASP A 92 14.36 1.72 -15.60
CA ASP A 92 15.17 2.94 -15.49
C ASP A 92 15.22 3.76 -16.78
N GLY A 93 15.19 3.09 -17.95
CA GLY A 93 15.21 3.75 -19.25
C GLY A 93 13.84 4.24 -19.73
N GLU A 94 12.75 3.76 -19.14
CA GLU A 94 11.38 4.05 -19.56
C GLU A 94 10.60 4.91 -18.56
N TRP A 95 11.10 5.05 -17.33
CA TRP A 95 10.38 5.63 -16.20
C TRP A 95 9.85 7.04 -16.47
N ASP A 96 10.70 7.96 -16.91
CA ASP A 96 10.30 9.35 -17.14
C ASP A 96 9.22 9.49 -18.21
N ALA A 97 9.30 8.68 -19.27
CA ALA A 97 8.30 8.67 -20.34
C ALA A 97 6.98 8.06 -19.85
N TYR A 98 7.05 7.01 -19.04
CA TYR A 98 5.89 6.41 -18.40
C TYR A 98 5.17 7.39 -17.47
N CYS A 99 5.88 8.12 -16.60
CA CYS A 99 5.28 9.12 -15.73
C CYS A 99 4.54 10.20 -16.52
N LYS A 100 5.18 10.74 -17.57
CA LYS A 100 4.55 11.72 -18.48
C LYS A 100 3.32 11.16 -19.18
N GLN A 101 3.36 9.87 -19.57
CA GLN A 101 2.21 9.20 -20.16
C GLN A 101 1.05 9.15 -19.14
N LEU A 102 1.29 8.73 -17.90
CA LEU A 102 0.24 8.70 -16.88
C LEU A 102 -0.33 10.09 -16.58
N ASP A 103 0.51 11.12 -16.53
CA ASP A 103 0.06 12.50 -16.37
C ASP A 103 -0.86 12.92 -17.51
N SER A 104 -0.53 12.56 -18.76
CA SER A 104 -1.39 12.83 -19.93
C SER A 104 -2.73 12.09 -19.91
N LEU A 105 -2.83 11.00 -19.14
CA LEU A 105 -4.05 10.21 -18.93
C LEU A 105 -4.86 10.68 -17.71
N GLY A 106 -4.45 11.77 -17.06
CA GLY A 106 -5.20 12.37 -15.95
C GLY A 106 -4.73 11.94 -14.56
N LEU A 107 -3.53 11.38 -14.41
CA LEU A 107 -3.02 10.99 -13.07
C LEU A 107 -3.00 12.18 -12.10
N GLN A 108 -2.44 13.33 -12.51
CA GLN A 108 -2.38 14.53 -11.66
C GLN A 108 -3.77 15.10 -11.35
N GLU A 109 -4.74 14.88 -12.22
CA GLU A 109 -6.13 15.27 -11.95
C GLU A 109 -6.74 14.36 -10.88
N ASN A 110 -6.53 13.05 -10.97
CA ASN A 110 -6.98 12.11 -9.95
C ASN A 110 -6.35 12.41 -8.59
N VAL A 111 -5.05 12.73 -8.54
CA VAL A 111 -4.36 13.15 -7.31
C VAL A 111 -5.03 14.38 -6.69
N LYS A 112 -5.37 15.39 -7.49
CA LYS A 112 -6.07 16.60 -7.00
C LYS A 112 -7.46 16.29 -6.48
N ILE A 113 -8.22 15.43 -7.15
CA ILE A 113 -9.55 15.00 -6.69
C ILE A 113 -9.43 14.30 -5.34
N TRP A 114 -8.53 13.32 -5.20
CA TRP A 114 -8.32 12.63 -3.94
C TRP A 114 -7.87 13.56 -2.83
N GLN A 115 -6.95 14.49 -3.10
CA GLN A 115 -6.52 15.48 -2.10
C GLN A 115 -7.67 16.38 -1.63
N LYS A 116 -8.52 16.86 -2.56
CA LYS A 116 -9.70 17.65 -2.23
C LYS A 116 -10.62 16.92 -1.25
N TRP A 117 -10.89 15.64 -1.51
CA TRP A 117 -11.81 14.86 -0.68
C TRP A 117 -11.18 14.41 0.63
N TYR A 118 -9.90 14.05 0.63
CA TYR A 118 -9.13 13.85 1.85
C TYR A 118 -9.23 15.08 2.76
N ASP A 119 -8.92 16.27 2.22
CA ASP A 119 -8.97 17.53 2.96
C ASP A 119 -10.37 17.81 3.51
N THR A 120 -11.42 17.50 2.75
CA THR A 120 -12.81 17.72 3.16
C THR A 120 -13.23 16.88 4.35
N TYR A 121 -12.66 15.67 4.49
CA TYR A 121 -13.07 14.69 5.50
C TYR A 121 -12.11 14.58 6.69
N THR A 122 -10.91 15.16 6.61
CA THR A 122 -9.85 14.99 7.61
C THR A 122 -9.30 16.30 8.19
N LYS A 123 -9.68 17.47 7.64
CA LYS A 123 -9.32 18.79 8.19
C LYS A 123 -10.34 19.33 9.17
#